data_AF-A0A9D7XT17-F1
#
_entry.id   AF-A0A9D7XT17-F1
#
_cell.length_a   1.000
_cell.length_b   1.000
_cell.length_c   1.000
_cell.angle_alpha   90.00
_cell.angle_beta   90.00
_cell.angle_gamma   90.00
#
_symmetry.space_group_name_H-M   'P 1'
#
loop_
_entity.id
_entity.type
_entity.pdbx_description
1 polymer ?
#
loop_
_entity_poly.entity_id
_entity_poly.type
_entity_poly.pdbx_seq_one_letter_code
_entity_poly.pdbx_strand_id
1 'polypeptide(L)'
;MNIEVFSVKGFSGNLLKNMLEEALQKNELFYPVSLINSVDQFIEAGLASVPALKIGDKIIQNSTENAMEEMIREAVDFLKGNEDHDILVPVDFSPASIHGLHYAKMMAGYLGLGINIVHVHYPVYDPVTSVSLDEHLMKQSEEQVEDLAAELRKVDEKNDNPVRISTNLEIGGIDVSLIDILENKKHDMMVMGTKGTDTGIRRLFGTVTSTVSRHATKPVIVVPPQAEIKFPGKIVIGFSEELIIDKTLETLLKFGAKNSVFFDFVHINDNEKEFKKLKDKLYENLMSSRDLLVGFNIRSMPLGQKHIDEVLSEYAESVKAGMIVLVAKHRNFIDNLTHQSVTKKALLHATLPLMVIHPVLNTVE
;
A
#
# COMPACT_ATOMS: atom_id res chain seq x y z
N MET A 1 -2.15 17.93 -11.62
CA MET A 1 -2.49 19.16 -10.85
C MET A 1 -1.52 20.27 -11.25
N ASN A 2 -1.96 21.52 -11.42
CA ASN A 2 -1.07 22.66 -11.72
C ASN A 2 -0.93 23.52 -10.46
N ILE A 3 0.24 24.13 -10.24
CA ILE A 3 0.47 25.05 -9.12
C ILE A 3 0.50 26.46 -9.67
N GLU A 4 -0.37 27.33 -9.17
CA GLU A 4 -0.46 28.73 -9.60
C GLU A 4 0.13 29.63 -8.52
N VAL A 5 1.18 30.37 -8.87
CA VAL A 5 1.82 31.39 -8.03
C VAL A 5 1.22 32.74 -8.39
N PHE A 6 0.44 33.33 -7.50
CA PHE A 6 -0.15 34.65 -7.69
C PHE A 6 0.73 35.71 -7.06
N SER A 7 1.20 36.67 -7.85
CA SER A 7 2.03 37.77 -7.34
C SER A 7 1.98 38.99 -8.26
N VAL A 8 2.15 40.18 -7.69
CA VAL A 8 2.38 41.40 -8.50
C VAL A 8 3.67 41.26 -9.30
N LYS A 9 3.70 41.87 -10.50
CA LYS A 9 4.86 41.78 -11.38
C LYS A 9 6.10 42.36 -10.69
N GLY A 10 7.08 41.51 -10.40
CA GLY A 10 8.28 41.92 -9.68
C GLY A 10 9.17 40.75 -9.25
N PHE A 11 10.24 41.07 -8.53
CA PHE A 11 11.24 40.09 -8.07
C PHE A 11 10.66 39.02 -7.14
N SER A 12 9.77 39.42 -6.22
CA SER A 12 9.21 38.53 -5.20
C SER A 12 8.44 37.33 -5.78
N GLY A 13 7.67 37.53 -6.85
CA GLY A 13 6.91 36.46 -7.51
C GLY A 13 7.80 35.44 -8.21
N ASN A 14 8.85 35.93 -8.90
CA ASN A 14 9.84 35.06 -9.55
C ASN A 14 10.67 34.29 -8.52
N LEU A 15 11.04 34.94 -7.42
CA LEU A 15 11.77 34.29 -6.33
C LEU A 15 10.94 33.15 -5.70
N LEU A 16 9.68 33.42 -5.35
CA LEU A 16 8.77 32.39 -4.80
C LEU A 16 8.58 31.22 -5.77
N LYS A 17 8.38 31.50 -7.06
CA LYS A 17 8.27 30.46 -8.10
C LYS A 17 9.52 29.59 -8.16
N ASN A 18 10.71 30.20 -8.23
CA ASN A 18 11.97 29.45 -8.35
C ASN A 18 12.25 28.62 -7.09
N MET A 19 12.07 29.20 -5.89
CA MET A 19 12.25 28.47 -4.64
C MET A 19 11.26 27.29 -4.51
N LEU A 20 10.03 27.48 -4.97
CA LEU A 20 9.04 26.41 -5.02
C LEU A 20 9.47 25.31 -6.00
N GLU A 21 9.90 25.65 -7.22
CA GLU A 21 10.38 24.67 -8.20
C GLU A 21 11.59 23.87 -7.69
N GLU A 22 12.55 24.52 -7.04
CA GLU A 22 13.69 23.84 -6.40
C GLU A 22 13.24 22.90 -5.27
N ALA A 23 12.30 23.34 -4.43
CA ALA A 23 11.74 22.51 -3.37
C ALA A 23 10.97 21.31 -3.92
N LEU A 24 10.19 21.48 -4.98
CA LEU A 24 9.48 20.39 -5.66
C LEU A 24 10.47 19.38 -6.23
N GLN A 25 11.51 19.85 -6.92
CA GLN A 25 12.56 18.98 -7.47
C GLN A 25 13.28 18.19 -6.38
N LYS A 26 13.67 18.84 -5.28
CA LYS A 26 14.33 18.19 -4.13
C LYS A 26 13.45 17.10 -3.49
N ASN A 27 12.14 17.23 -3.58
CA ASN A 27 11.17 16.27 -3.06
C ASN A 27 10.62 15.30 -4.14
N GLU A 28 11.18 15.31 -5.36
CA GLU A 28 10.74 14.50 -6.50
C GLU A 28 9.27 14.71 -6.91
N LEU A 29 8.74 15.92 -6.69
CA LEU A 29 7.39 16.31 -7.06
C LEU A 29 7.41 17.00 -8.43
N PHE A 30 6.74 16.42 -9.43
CA PHE A 30 6.75 16.92 -10.81
C PHE A 30 5.43 17.61 -11.18
N TYR A 31 5.15 18.73 -10.52
CA TYR A 31 3.97 19.56 -10.82
C TYR A 31 4.39 20.82 -11.60
N PRO A 32 3.69 21.16 -12.70
CA PRO A 32 3.94 22.42 -13.39
C PRO A 32 3.63 23.61 -12.47
N VAL A 33 4.44 24.66 -12.56
CA VAL A 33 4.30 25.89 -11.79
C VAL A 33 4.11 27.08 -12.74
N SER A 34 2.96 27.75 -12.61
CA SER A 34 2.58 28.89 -13.45
C SER A 34 2.60 30.18 -12.63
N LEU A 35 3.17 31.26 -13.15
CA LEU A 35 3.14 32.59 -12.51
C LEU A 35 1.97 33.41 -13.05
N ILE A 36 1.07 33.82 -12.17
CA ILE A 36 -0.12 34.62 -12.46
C ILE A 36 0.06 36.02 -11.90
N ASN A 37 -0.09 37.04 -12.76
CA ASN A 37 0.12 38.45 -12.42
C ASN A 37 -1.04 39.38 -12.77
N SER A 38 -2.16 38.82 -13.23
CA SER A 38 -3.37 39.58 -13.57
C SER A 38 -4.26 39.77 -12.34
N VAL A 39 -4.59 41.03 -12.03
CA VAL A 39 -5.47 41.37 -10.89
C VAL A 39 -6.86 40.75 -11.04
N ASP A 40 -7.39 40.66 -12.26
CA ASP A 40 -8.70 40.03 -12.52
C ASP A 40 -8.69 38.56 -12.11
N GLN A 41 -7.59 37.85 -12.42
CA GLN A 41 -7.41 36.45 -12.03
C GLN A 41 -7.23 36.27 -10.51
N PHE A 42 -6.78 37.30 -9.80
CA PHE A 42 -6.67 37.26 -8.33
C PHE A 42 -8.05 37.30 -7.69
N ILE A 43 -8.94 38.13 -8.26
CA ILE A 43 -10.33 38.27 -7.81
C ILE A 43 -11.11 36.99 -8.12
N GLU A 44 -10.97 36.44 -9.33
CA GLU A 44 -11.59 35.17 -9.71
C GLU A 44 -11.13 34.01 -8.81
N ALA A 45 -9.87 34.01 -8.40
CA ALA A 45 -9.32 33.02 -7.48
C ALA A 45 -9.69 33.27 -6.00
N GLY A 46 -10.42 34.34 -5.67
CA GLY A 46 -10.88 34.64 -4.31
C GLY A 46 -9.75 34.94 -3.32
N LEU A 47 -8.63 35.53 -3.78
CA LEU A 47 -7.45 35.73 -2.95
C LEU A 47 -7.63 36.92 -1.99
N ALA A 48 -7.28 36.74 -0.71
CA ALA A 48 -7.29 37.82 0.28
C ALA A 48 -6.01 38.68 0.22
N SER A 49 -4.88 38.08 -0.19
CA SER A 49 -3.59 38.76 -0.35
C SER A 49 -2.70 38.04 -1.35
N VAL A 50 -1.68 38.74 -1.86
CA VAL A 50 -0.57 38.17 -2.65
C VAL A 50 0.77 38.53 -1.99
N PRO A 51 1.81 37.67 -2.06
CA PRO A 51 1.87 36.44 -2.84
C PRO A 51 0.98 35.31 -2.29
N ALA A 52 0.44 34.50 -3.20
CA ALA A 52 -0.38 33.33 -2.87
C ALA A 52 0.01 32.13 -3.74
N LEU A 53 -0.20 30.93 -3.23
CA LEU A 53 -0.16 29.70 -4.01
C LEU A 53 -1.57 29.13 -4.09
N LYS A 54 -1.98 28.66 -5.26
CA LYS A 54 -3.17 27.84 -5.43
C LYS A 54 -2.79 26.48 -5.99
N ILE A 55 -3.30 25.44 -5.37
CA ILE A 55 -3.05 24.04 -5.72
C ILE A 55 -4.40 23.32 -5.68
N GLY A 56 -5.03 23.15 -6.84
CA GLY A 56 -6.44 22.71 -6.90
C GLY A 56 -7.34 23.71 -6.17
N ASP A 57 -8.08 23.25 -5.16
CA ASP A 57 -8.93 24.08 -4.32
C ASP A 57 -8.21 24.69 -3.11
N LYS A 58 -6.97 24.27 -2.82
CA LYS A 58 -6.20 24.81 -1.70
C LYS A 58 -5.56 26.13 -2.07
N ILE A 59 -5.74 27.12 -1.20
CA ILE A 59 -5.10 28.43 -1.27
C ILE A 59 -4.18 28.58 -0.06
N ILE A 60 -2.91 28.92 -0.31
CA ILE A 60 -1.89 29.18 0.71
C ILE A 60 -1.48 30.65 0.60
N GLN A 61 -1.68 31.40 1.68
CA GLN A 61 -1.38 32.83 1.79
C GLN A 61 -0.79 33.09 3.16
N ASN A 62 0.24 33.94 3.25
CA ASN A 62 0.84 34.28 4.54
C ASN A 62 1.27 35.76 4.57
N SER A 63 1.19 36.38 5.74
CA SER A 63 1.32 37.84 5.95
C SER A 63 2.53 38.26 6.80
N THR A 64 3.47 37.35 7.04
CA THR A 64 4.63 37.53 7.94
C THR A 64 5.99 37.59 7.20
N GLU A 65 7.06 38.03 7.88
CA GLU A 65 8.40 38.22 7.29
C GLU A 65 9.09 36.93 6.79
N ASN A 66 8.72 35.75 7.31
CA ASN A 66 9.21 34.44 6.83
C ASN A 66 8.21 33.72 5.90
N ALA A 67 7.22 34.45 5.36
CA ALA A 67 6.07 33.88 4.66
C ALA A 67 6.42 32.91 3.52
N MET A 68 7.44 33.19 2.71
CA MET A 68 7.71 32.39 1.50
C MET A 68 8.17 30.96 1.81
N GLU A 69 9.08 30.77 2.77
CA GLU A 69 9.54 29.42 3.14
C GLU A 69 8.41 28.58 3.77
N GLU A 70 7.56 29.20 4.58
CA GLU A 70 6.39 28.52 5.15
C GLU A 70 5.35 28.16 4.10
N MET A 71 5.08 29.07 3.16
CA MET A 71 4.18 28.81 2.04
C MET A 71 4.70 27.63 1.19
N ILE A 72 6.01 27.57 0.93
CA ILE A 72 6.63 26.45 0.21
C ILE A 72 6.54 25.16 1.01
N ARG A 73 6.86 25.20 2.32
CA ARG A 73 6.74 24.02 3.20
C ARG A 73 5.32 23.48 3.20
N GLU A 74 4.33 24.34 3.40
CA GLU A 74 2.92 23.95 3.39
C GLU A 74 2.47 23.43 2.02
N ALA A 75 2.95 24.02 0.92
CA ALA A 75 2.68 23.54 -0.43
C ALA A 75 3.27 22.15 -0.66
N VAL A 76 4.53 21.93 -0.29
CA VAL A 76 5.20 20.64 -0.40
C VAL A 76 4.51 19.59 0.47
N ASP A 77 4.16 19.93 1.71
CA ASP A 77 3.46 19.01 2.61
C ASP A 77 2.06 18.65 2.08
N PHE A 78 1.34 19.63 1.53
CA PHE A 78 0.07 19.39 0.88
C PHE A 78 0.21 18.51 -0.36
N LEU A 79 1.20 18.76 -1.20
CA LEU A 79 1.43 17.98 -2.42
C LEU A 79 1.86 16.56 -2.12
N LYS A 80 2.73 16.36 -1.12
CA LYS A 80 3.08 15.02 -0.60
C LYS A 80 1.86 14.30 -0.05
N GLY A 81 0.98 15.01 0.66
CA GLY A 81 -0.28 14.47 1.16
C GLY A 81 -1.35 14.22 0.07
N ASN A 82 -1.11 14.68 -1.16
CA ASN A 82 -1.96 14.48 -2.34
C ASN A 82 -1.20 13.80 -3.50
N GLU A 83 -0.08 13.13 -3.22
CA GLU A 83 0.38 12.14 -4.19
C GLU A 83 -0.70 11.06 -4.28
N ASP A 84 -0.99 10.66 -5.51
CA ASP A 84 -1.97 9.63 -5.80
C ASP A 84 -1.43 8.29 -5.27
N HIS A 85 -1.74 8.00 -4.02
CA HIS A 85 -1.40 6.76 -3.35
C HIS A 85 -2.43 5.68 -3.66
N ASP A 86 -1.95 4.59 -4.23
CA ASP A 86 -2.76 3.50 -4.74
C ASP A 86 -2.46 2.17 -4.07
N ILE A 87 -3.50 1.35 -3.97
CA ILE A 87 -3.36 -0.09 -3.86
C ILE A 87 -3.12 -0.64 -5.27
N LEU A 88 -1.97 -1.29 -5.47
CA LEU A 88 -1.72 -2.05 -6.70
C LEU A 88 -2.49 -3.38 -6.67
N VAL A 89 -3.25 -3.67 -7.72
CA VAL A 89 -4.10 -4.87 -7.78
C VAL A 89 -3.84 -5.63 -9.07
N PRO A 90 -3.03 -6.71 -9.04
CA PRO A 90 -2.87 -7.58 -10.19
C PRO A 90 -4.13 -8.40 -10.47
N VAL A 91 -4.53 -8.44 -11.75
CA VAL A 91 -5.66 -9.23 -12.23
C VAL A 91 -5.23 -10.18 -13.35
N ASP A 92 -5.71 -11.42 -13.26
CA ASP A 92 -5.58 -12.46 -14.31
C ASP A 92 -6.96 -12.91 -14.83
N PHE A 93 -8.00 -12.13 -14.51
CA PHE A 93 -9.41 -12.38 -14.80
C PHE A 93 -10.00 -13.67 -14.19
N SER A 94 -9.24 -14.38 -13.36
CA SER A 94 -9.77 -15.51 -12.60
C SER A 94 -10.71 -15.04 -11.47
N PRO A 95 -11.67 -15.89 -11.03
CA PRO A 95 -12.54 -15.54 -9.91
C PRO A 95 -11.78 -15.13 -8.64
N ALA A 96 -10.60 -15.71 -8.41
CA ALA A 96 -9.78 -15.38 -7.25
C ALA A 96 -9.14 -13.98 -7.35
N SER A 97 -8.66 -13.57 -8.54
CA SER A 97 -8.14 -12.22 -8.71
C SER A 97 -9.24 -11.15 -8.67
N ILE A 98 -10.42 -11.44 -9.21
CA ILE A 98 -11.60 -10.56 -9.08
C ILE A 98 -12.04 -10.43 -7.62
N HIS A 99 -12.03 -11.52 -6.85
CA HIS A 99 -12.29 -11.46 -5.41
C HIS A 99 -11.26 -10.59 -4.67
N GLY A 100 -9.98 -10.73 -5.02
CA GLY A 100 -8.90 -9.87 -4.53
C GLY A 100 -9.13 -8.39 -4.86
N LEU A 101 -9.61 -8.09 -6.07
CA LEU A 101 -9.94 -6.73 -6.52
C LEU A 101 -11.10 -6.11 -5.73
N HIS A 102 -12.17 -6.86 -5.47
CA HIS A 102 -13.25 -6.37 -4.61
C HIS A 102 -12.79 -6.14 -3.16
N TYR A 103 -11.93 -7.02 -2.63
CA TYR A 103 -11.32 -6.81 -1.32
C TYR A 103 -10.43 -5.56 -1.29
N ALA A 104 -9.62 -5.34 -2.33
CA ALA A 104 -8.80 -4.14 -2.48
C ALA A 104 -9.67 -2.87 -2.51
N LYS A 105 -10.78 -2.90 -3.25
CA LYS A 105 -11.71 -1.77 -3.32
C LYS A 105 -12.33 -1.44 -1.97
N MET A 106 -12.75 -2.46 -1.22
CA MET A 106 -13.22 -2.27 0.13
C MET A 106 -12.13 -1.60 0.99
N MET A 107 -10.88 -2.09 0.95
CA MET A 107 -9.81 -1.49 1.76
C MET A 107 -9.47 -0.06 1.33
N ALA A 108 -9.44 0.22 0.03
CA ALA A 108 -9.19 1.55 -0.52
C ALA A 108 -10.15 2.58 0.06
N GLY A 109 -11.45 2.26 0.16
CA GLY A 109 -12.45 3.13 0.78
C GLY A 109 -12.22 3.41 2.27
N TYR A 110 -11.71 2.45 3.04
CA TYR A 110 -11.38 2.64 4.46
C TYR A 110 -10.04 3.36 4.69
N LEU A 111 -9.11 3.24 3.74
CA LEU A 111 -7.78 3.83 3.84
C LEU A 111 -7.70 5.22 3.18
N GLY A 112 -8.67 5.58 2.34
CA GLY A 112 -8.63 6.79 1.52
C GLY A 112 -7.59 6.70 0.41
N LEU A 113 -7.39 5.50 -0.14
CA LEU A 113 -6.45 5.22 -1.22
C LEU A 113 -7.20 5.03 -2.54
N GLY A 114 -6.51 5.23 -3.66
CA GLY A 114 -7.00 4.77 -4.96
C GLY A 114 -6.66 3.30 -5.22
N ILE A 115 -7.07 2.81 -6.39
CA ILE A 115 -6.73 1.50 -6.91
C ILE A 115 -6.08 1.67 -8.27
N ASN A 116 -4.96 0.97 -8.45
CA ASN A 116 -4.37 0.75 -9.77
C ASN A 116 -4.50 -0.73 -10.14
N ILE A 117 -5.40 -1.02 -11.08
CA ILE A 117 -5.63 -2.37 -11.62
C ILE A 117 -4.55 -2.65 -12.66
N VAL A 118 -3.73 -3.67 -12.44
CA VAL A 118 -2.67 -4.04 -13.37
C VAL A 118 -2.89 -5.43 -13.96
N HIS A 119 -2.75 -5.54 -15.28
CA HIS A 119 -2.62 -6.82 -15.95
C HIS A 119 -1.23 -6.92 -16.59
N VAL A 120 -0.50 -8.00 -16.30
CA VAL A 120 0.80 -8.26 -16.94
C VAL A 120 0.64 -9.35 -17.98
N HIS A 121 0.78 -8.97 -19.25
CA HIS A 121 0.80 -9.88 -20.37
C HIS A 121 2.19 -10.52 -20.49
N TYR A 122 2.25 -11.85 -20.42
CA TYR A 122 3.48 -12.59 -20.65
C TYR A 122 3.60 -12.90 -22.14
N PRO A 123 4.60 -12.33 -22.87
CA PRO A 123 4.71 -12.52 -24.30
C PRO A 123 5.05 -13.97 -24.64
N VAL A 124 4.33 -14.55 -25.61
CA VAL A 124 4.59 -15.92 -26.08
C VAL A 124 5.38 -15.85 -27.38
N TYR A 125 6.69 -16.08 -27.31
CA TYR A 125 7.53 -16.09 -28.50
C TYR A 125 7.27 -17.36 -29.36
N ASP A 126 6.42 -17.23 -30.38
CA ASP A 126 6.26 -18.21 -31.47
C ASP A 126 6.84 -17.65 -32.79
N PRO A 127 7.91 -18.22 -33.37
CA PRO A 127 8.58 -17.66 -34.54
C PRO A 127 7.77 -17.68 -35.85
N VAL A 128 6.57 -18.28 -35.88
CA VAL A 128 5.77 -18.43 -37.12
C VAL A 128 4.51 -17.55 -37.14
N THR A 129 3.91 -17.23 -35.99
CA THR A 129 2.58 -16.57 -35.92
C THR A 129 2.44 -15.47 -34.86
N SER A 130 3.47 -15.21 -34.05
CA SER A 130 3.34 -14.49 -32.77
C SER A 130 2.87 -13.03 -32.85
N VAL A 131 3.37 -12.23 -33.80
CA VAL A 131 3.24 -10.76 -33.70
C VAL A 131 1.78 -10.30 -33.77
N SER A 132 0.96 -10.82 -34.70
CA SER A 132 -0.44 -10.40 -34.81
C SER A 132 -1.36 -11.03 -33.76
N LEU A 133 -0.98 -12.18 -33.19
CA LEU A 133 -1.74 -12.83 -32.12
C LEU A 133 -1.52 -12.11 -30.79
N ASP A 134 -0.28 -11.73 -30.48
CA ASP A 134 0.06 -11.00 -29.26
C ASP A 134 -0.60 -9.60 -29.24
N GLU A 135 -0.58 -8.87 -30.37
CA GLU A 135 -1.28 -7.57 -30.47
C GLU A 135 -2.80 -7.70 -30.21
N HIS A 136 -3.43 -8.76 -30.74
CA HIS A 136 -4.86 -9.00 -30.52
C HIS A 136 -5.16 -9.35 -29.07
N LEU A 137 -4.37 -10.24 -28.46
CA LEU A 137 -4.52 -10.63 -27.06
C LEU A 137 -4.28 -9.45 -26.12
N MET A 138 -3.29 -8.61 -26.40
CA MET A 138 -3.04 -7.40 -25.62
C MET A 138 -4.22 -6.43 -25.66
N LYS A 139 -4.76 -6.17 -26.86
CA LYS A 139 -5.94 -5.30 -27.00
C LYS A 139 -7.15 -5.88 -26.27
N GLN A 140 -7.34 -7.20 -26.33
CA GLN A 140 -8.40 -7.87 -25.58
C GLN A 140 -8.21 -7.70 -24.06
N SER A 141 -6.98 -7.88 -23.56
CA SER A 141 -6.67 -7.66 -22.14
C SER A 141 -6.90 -6.20 -21.72
N GLU A 142 -6.56 -5.23 -22.58
CA GLU A 142 -6.82 -3.80 -22.34
C GLU A 142 -8.32 -3.52 -22.17
N GLU A 143 -9.13 -4.02 -23.12
CA GLU A 143 -10.59 -3.91 -23.07
C GLU A 143 -11.16 -4.55 -21.78
N GLN A 144 -10.69 -5.74 -21.40
CA GLN A 144 -11.14 -6.43 -20.19
C GLN A 144 -10.78 -5.69 -18.89
N VAL A 145 -9.59 -5.09 -18.82
CA VAL A 145 -9.18 -4.30 -17.64
C VAL A 145 -10.02 -3.03 -17.53
N GLU A 146 -10.31 -2.35 -18.64
CA GLU A 146 -11.18 -1.17 -18.64
C GLU A 146 -12.63 -1.51 -18.29
N ASP A 147 -13.16 -2.63 -18.78
CA ASP A 147 -14.50 -3.10 -18.42
C ASP A 147 -14.63 -3.36 -16.91
N LEU A 148 -13.62 -4.00 -16.30
CA LEU A 148 -13.56 -4.20 -14.85
C LEU A 148 -13.50 -2.87 -14.09
N ALA A 149 -12.68 -1.93 -14.55
CA ALA A 149 -12.59 -0.60 -13.95
C ALA A 149 -13.93 0.15 -14.05
N ALA A 150 -14.61 0.07 -15.19
CA ALA A 150 -15.92 0.67 -15.40
C ALA A 150 -17.00 0.05 -14.51
N GLU A 151 -16.98 -1.27 -14.31
CA GLU A 151 -17.89 -1.95 -13.37
C GLU A 151 -17.69 -1.46 -11.94
N LEU A 152 -16.44 -1.37 -11.48
CA LEU A 152 -16.13 -0.90 -10.14
C LEU A 152 -16.54 0.56 -9.94
N ARG A 153 -16.36 1.43 -10.94
CA ARG A 153 -16.79 2.84 -10.87
C ARG A 153 -18.31 2.97 -10.66
N LYS A 154 -19.12 2.14 -11.32
CA LYS A 154 -20.60 2.16 -11.17
C LYS A 154 -21.08 1.84 -9.76
N VAL A 155 -20.35 0.99 -9.04
CA VAL A 155 -20.72 0.60 -7.67
C VAL A 155 -20.54 1.77 -6.69
N ASP A 156 -19.67 2.74 -6.99
CA ASP A 156 -19.39 3.88 -6.10
C ASP A 156 -20.38 5.04 -6.24
N GLU A 157 -21.17 5.12 -7.31
CA GLU A 157 -22.23 6.14 -7.44
C GLU A 157 -23.26 6.13 -6.29
N LYS A 158 -23.27 5.07 -5.47
CA LYS A 158 -24.17 4.89 -4.34
C LYS A 158 -23.50 5.01 -2.96
N ASN A 159 -22.19 5.24 -2.89
CA ASN A 159 -21.43 5.33 -1.65
C ASN A 159 -20.87 6.75 -1.45
N ASP A 160 -20.81 7.21 -0.20
CA ASP A 160 -20.30 8.54 0.18
C ASP A 160 -18.76 8.69 0.03
N ASN A 161 -18.03 7.64 -0.32
CA ASN A 161 -16.58 7.67 -0.46
C ASN A 161 -16.11 7.01 -1.77
N PRO A 162 -16.06 7.76 -2.89
CA PRO A 162 -15.67 7.22 -4.19
C PRO A 162 -14.17 6.89 -4.23
N VAL A 163 -13.83 5.68 -4.69
CA VAL A 163 -12.44 5.25 -4.81
C VAL A 163 -11.92 5.64 -6.21
N ARG A 164 -10.75 6.28 -6.31
CA ARG A 164 -10.11 6.53 -7.61
C ARG A 164 -9.67 5.19 -8.21
N ILE A 165 -9.99 4.95 -9.48
CA ILE A 165 -9.63 3.71 -10.18
C ILE A 165 -8.87 4.06 -11.45
N SER A 166 -7.62 3.61 -11.53
CA SER A 166 -6.79 3.61 -12.74
C SER A 166 -6.44 2.18 -13.16
N THR A 167 -5.95 2.07 -14.38
CA THR A 167 -5.64 0.80 -15.06
C THR A 167 -4.23 0.87 -15.62
N ASN A 168 -3.54 -0.26 -15.68
CA ASN A 168 -2.24 -0.39 -16.34
C ASN A 168 -2.14 -1.76 -17.04
N LEU A 169 -1.63 -1.77 -18.26
CA LEU A 169 -1.30 -2.98 -19.01
C LEU A 169 0.21 -3.01 -19.22
N GLU A 170 0.83 -4.09 -18.78
CA GLU A 170 2.29 -4.24 -18.78
C GLU A 170 2.68 -5.50 -19.52
N ILE A 171 3.87 -5.51 -20.13
CA ILE A 171 4.40 -6.67 -20.85
C ILE A 171 5.67 -7.13 -20.15
N GLY A 172 5.74 -8.41 -19.79
CA GLY A 172 6.96 -8.96 -19.20
C GLY A 172 6.75 -10.18 -18.30
N GLY A 173 7.75 -10.46 -17.50
CA GLY A 173 7.67 -11.47 -16.44
C GLY A 173 6.74 -10.99 -15.33
N ILE A 174 5.63 -11.69 -15.11
CA ILE A 174 4.53 -11.26 -14.23
C ILE A 174 5.04 -10.84 -12.85
N ASP A 175 5.80 -11.68 -12.17
CA ASP A 175 6.30 -11.41 -10.82
C ASP A 175 7.28 -10.22 -10.77
N VAL A 176 8.21 -10.14 -11.71
CA VAL A 176 9.19 -9.06 -11.80
C VAL A 176 8.49 -7.72 -12.07
N SER A 177 7.64 -7.65 -13.10
CA SER A 177 6.89 -6.44 -13.44
C SER A 177 6.03 -5.97 -12.26
N LEU A 178 5.34 -6.89 -11.57
CA LEU A 178 4.52 -6.53 -10.42
C LEU A 178 5.32 -5.95 -9.24
N ILE A 179 6.51 -6.49 -8.98
CA ILE A 179 7.41 -5.93 -7.96
C ILE A 179 7.88 -4.55 -8.40
N ASP A 180 8.38 -4.40 -9.63
CA ASP A 180 8.90 -3.13 -10.13
C ASP A 180 7.85 -2.01 -10.09
N ILE A 181 6.60 -2.32 -10.47
CA ILE A 181 5.49 -1.36 -10.39
C ILE A 181 5.18 -1.03 -8.93
N LEU A 182 5.10 -2.03 -8.05
CA LEU A 182 4.83 -1.83 -6.63
C LEU A 182 5.86 -0.91 -5.97
N GLU A 183 7.13 -1.01 -6.35
CA GLU A 183 8.20 -0.19 -5.78
C GLU A 183 8.13 1.29 -6.21
N ASN A 184 7.32 1.64 -7.21
CA ASN A 184 7.03 3.04 -7.57
C ASN A 184 6.40 3.80 -6.37
N LYS A 185 6.79 5.05 -6.12
CA LYS A 185 6.31 5.87 -5.00
C LYS A 185 4.78 6.00 -4.91
N LYS A 186 4.07 5.84 -6.02
CA LYS A 186 2.60 5.91 -6.09
C LYS A 186 1.86 4.75 -5.40
N HIS A 187 2.52 3.63 -5.13
CA HIS A 187 1.84 2.45 -4.58
C HIS A 187 2.27 2.22 -3.14
N ASP A 188 1.31 2.11 -2.22
CA ASP A 188 1.63 1.87 -0.80
C ASP A 188 1.66 0.39 -0.44
N MET A 189 0.88 -0.40 -1.17
CA MET A 189 0.72 -1.83 -0.95
C MET A 189 0.20 -2.52 -2.20
N MET A 190 0.31 -3.84 -2.22
CA MET A 190 -0.33 -4.69 -3.21
C MET A 190 -1.42 -5.52 -2.56
N VAL A 191 -2.56 -5.65 -3.22
CA VAL A 191 -3.61 -6.61 -2.85
C VAL A 191 -3.81 -7.57 -4.00
N MET A 192 -3.62 -8.86 -3.75
CA MET A 192 -3.74 -9.89 -4.78
C MET A 192 -4.63 -11.03 -4.31
N GLY A 193 -5.43 -11.56 -5.24
CA GLY A 193 -6.07 -12.85 -5.05
C GLY A 193 -5.05 -13.98 -4.97
N THR A 194 -5.47 -15.12 -4.44
CA THR A 194 -4.70 -16.36 -4.58
C THR A 194 -4.84 -16.92 -6.00
N LYS A 195 -4.19 -18.06 -6.27
CA LYS A 195 -4.47 -18.81 -7.50
C LYS A 195 -5.94 -19.26 -7.54
N GLY A 196 -6.60 -19.06 -8.67
CA GLY A 196 -7.82 -19.78 -9.01
C GLY A 196 -7.45 -21.14 -9.59
N THR A 197 -7.84 -22.23 -8.92
CA THR A 197 -8.02 -23.51 -9.60
C THR A 197 -9.29 -24.13 -9.07
N ASP A 198 -10.23 -24.36 -9.98
CA ASP A 198 -11.17 -25.46 -9.86
C ASP A 198 -10.42 -26.70 -9.34
N THR A 199 -11.05 -27.42 -8.41
CA THR A 199 -10.64 -28.69 -7.75
C THR A 199 -9.84 -28.59 -6.44
N GLY A 200 -10.54 -28.91 -5.33
CA GLY A 200 -10.14 -29.94 -4.37
C GLY A 200 -8.87 -29.78 -3.52
N ILE A 201 -9.10 -29.51 -2.23
CA ILE A 201 -8.33 -29.94 -1.03
C ILE A 201 -6.89 -29.43 -0.84
N ARG A 202 -6.25 -28.76 -1.81
CA ARG A 202 -5.00 -28.02 -1.52
C ARG A 202 -4.92 -26.70 -2.28
N ARG A 203 -5.18 -25.59 -1.57
CA ARG A 203 -5.09 -24.21 -2.05
C ARG A 203 -3.62 -23.86 -2.31
N LEU A 204 -3.09 -24.22 -3.46
CA LEU A 204 -1.73 -23.82 -3.84
C LEU A 204 -1.73 -22.34 -4.21
N PHE A 205 -1.07 -21.52 -3.39
CA PHE A 205 -0.79 -20.12 -3.73
C PHE A 205 0.08 -20.11 -4.98
N GLY A 206 -0.27 -19.28 -5.95
CA GLY A 206 0.40 -19.24 -7.24
C GLY A 206 1.88 -18.89 -7.08
N THR A 207 2.71 -19.35 -8.02
CA THR A 207 4.15 -19.02 -8.05
C THR A 207 4.36 -17.51 -7.98
N VAL A 208 3.55 -16.73 -8.73
CA VAL A 208 3.58 -15.26 -8.72
C VAL A 208 3.33 -14.71 -7.31
N THR A 209 2.22 -15.07 -6.67
CA THR A 209 1.86 -14.62 -5.31
C THR A 209 2.97 -14.91 -4.30
N SER A 210 3.54 -16.12 -4.36
CA SER A 210 4.64 -16.51 -3.47
C SER A 210 5.92 -15.73 -3.76
N THR A 211 6.25 -15.47 -5.03
CA THR A 211 7.43 -14.70 -5.41
C THR A 211 7.27 -13.24 -4.99
N VAL A 212 6.14 -12.61 -5.30
CA VAL A 212 5.86 -11.20 -4.96
C VAL A 212 5.87 -11.00 -3.44
N SER A 213 5.16 -11.84 -2.69
CA SER A 213 5.16 -11.78 -1.21
C SER A 213 6.55 -11.97 -0.60
N ARG A 214 7.48 -12.62 -1.31
CA ARG A 214 8.86 -12.84 -0.86
C ARG A 214 9.79 -11.68 -1.17
N HIS A 215 9.58 -10.97 -2.29
CA HIS A 215 10.56 -10.02 -2.82
C HIS A 215 10.05 -8.57 -2.93
N ALA A 216 8.77 -8.31 -2.67
CA ALA A 216 8.29 -6.94 -2.46
C ALA A 216 8.94 -6.34 -1.20
N THR A 217 9.20 -5.04 -1.19
CA THR A 217 9.59 -4.30 0.02
C THR A 217 8.36 -3.71 0.72
N LYS A 218 7.32 -3.40 -0.05
CA LYS A 218 6.04 -2.88 0.45
C LYS A 218 5.09 -4.00 0.89
N PRO A 219 4.08 -3.70 1.74
CA PRO A 219 3.09 -4.69 2.17
C PRO A 219 2.39 -5.38 1.01
N VAL A 220 2.28 -6.70 1.09
CA VAL A 220 1.51 -7.52 0.14
C VAL A 220 0.41 -8.24 0.91
N ILE A 221 -0.84 -7.99 0.54
CA ILE A 221 -2.02 -8.63 1.11
C ILE A 221 -2.53 -9.66 0.13
N VAL A 222 -2.57 -10.91 0.57
CA VAL A 222 -3.08 -12.02 -0.21
C VAL A 222 -4.46 -12.42 0.30
N VAL A 223 -5.43 -12.43 -0.61
CA VAL A 223 -6.85 -12.64 -0.30
C VAL A 223 -7.29 -14.01 -0.80
N PRO A 224 -7.61 -14.96 0.10
CA PRO A 224 -8.12 -16.25 -0.32
C PRO A 224 -9.57 -16.15 -0.81
N PRO A 225 -10.05 -17.04 -1.69
CA PRO A 225 -11.34 -16.90 -2.37
C PRO A 225 -12.54 -16.94 -1.42
N GLN A 226 -12.39 -17.61 -0.27
CA GLN A 226 -13.42 -17.69 0.76
C GLN A 226 -13.36 -16.54 1.79
N ALA A 227 -12.39 -15.63 1.70
CA ALA A 227 -12.29 -14.51 2.62
C ALA A 227 -13.52 -13.60 2.46
N GLU A 228 -14.11 -13.21 3.58
CA GLU A 228 -15.17 -12.20 3.57
C GLU A 228 -14.60 -10.83 3.16
N ILE A 229 -15.32 -10.10 2.30
CA ILE A 229 -14.93 -8.74 1.89
C ILE A 229 -15.34 -7.76 2.99
N LYS A 230 -14.44 -7.54 3.94
CA LYS A 230 -14.61 -6.58 5.03
C LYS A 230 -13.27 -6.08 5.55
N PHE A 231 -13.25 -4.87 6.11
CA PHE A 231 -12.04 -4.33 6.71
C PHE A 231 -11.73 -5.09 8.01
N PRO A 232 -10.47 -5.45 8.29
CA PRO A 232 -10.16 -6.28 9.44
C PRO A 232 -10.30 -5.50 10.76
N GLY A 233 -11.40 -5.71 11.48
CA GLY A 233 -11.56 -5.10 12.82
C GLY A 233 -10.60 -5.65 13.89
N LYS A 234 -10.03 -6.84 13.65
CA LYS A 234 -8.98 -7.43 14.49
C LYS A 234 -7.91 -8.07 13.62
N ILE A 235 -6.65 -7.80 13.94
CA ILE A 235 -5.48 -8.35 13.25
C ILE A 235 -4.67 -9.19 14.23
N VAL A 236 -4.32 -10.41 13.82
CA VAL A 236 -3.34 -11.24 14.54
C VAL A 236 -1.99 -11.08 13.88
N ILE A 237 -0.98 -10.71 14.66
CA ILE A 237 0.38 -10.45 14.19
C ILE A 237 1.31 -11.48 14.81
N GLY A 238 1.90 -12.35 13.98
CA GLY A 238 3.04 -13.16 14.40
C GLY A 238 4.26 -12.27 14.53
N PHE A 239 4.79 -12.10 15.74
CA PHE A 239 5.91 -11.17 15.96
C PHE A 239 7.20 -11.83 16.47
N SER A 240 8.31 -11.25 16.00
CA SER A 240 9.69 -11.56 16.32
C SER A 240 10.47 -10.25 16.52
N GLU A 241 11.79 -10.31 16.67
CA GLU A 241 12.64 -9.12 16.84
C GLU A 241 12.48 -8.12 15.68
N GLU A 242 12.27 -8.60 14.46
CA GLU A 242 12.17 -7.77 13.26
C GLU A 242 11.01 -6.78 13.27
N LEU A 243 9.90 -7.10 13.96
CA LEU A 243 8.80 -6.15 14.12
C LEU A 243 9.21 -4.90 14.93
N ILE A 244 10.20 -5.06 15.82
CA ILE A 244 10.57 -4.08 16.85
C ILE A 244 11.74 -3.20 16.39
N ILE A 245 12.57 -3.68 15.46
CA ILE A 245 13.86 -3.07 15.11
C ILE A 245 13.70 -1.85 14.18
N ASP A 246 12.58 -1.70 13.48
CA ASP A 246 12.42 -0.68 12.44
C ASP A 246 11.03 -0.02 12.47
N LYS A 247 10.70 0.70 11.38
CA LYS A 247 9.40 1.38 11.22
C LYS A 247 8.24 0.43 10.88
N THR A 248 8.44 -0.88 10.85
CA THR A 248 7.40 -1.86 10.49
C THR A 248 6.21 -1.79 11.44
N LEU A 249 6.45 -1.69 12.74
CA LEU A 249 5.36 -1.54 13.71
C LEU A 249 4.58 -0.25 13.46
N GLU A 250 5.27 0.88 13.24
CA GLU A 250 4.61 2.17 12.98
C GLU A 250 3.72 2.09 11.73
N THR A 251 4.21 1.48 10.64
CA THR A 251 3.43 1.24 9.41
C THR A 251 2.18 0.40 9.69
N LEU A 252 2.31 -0.68 10.47
CA LEU A 252 1.18 -1.53 10.87
C LEU A 252 0.14 -0.79 11.71
N LEU A 253 0.58 0.05 12.64
CA LEU A 253 -0.35 0.81 13.47
C LEU A 253 -1.08 1.87 12.64
N LYS A 254 -0.37 2.56 11.72
CA LYS A 254 -0.99 3.52 10.79
C LYS A 254 -2.05 2.88 9.89
N PHE A 255 -1.83 1.64 9.44
CA PHE A 255 -2.83 0.87 8.68
C PHE A 255 -4.17 0.75 9.43
N GLY A 256 -4.12 0.55 10.75
CA GLY A 256 -5.31 0.36 11.58
C GLY A 256 -5.89 1.62 12.23
N ALA A 257 -5.12 2.71 12.31
CA ALA A 257 -5.41 3.85 13.17
C ALA A 257 -6.76 4.52 12.91
N LYS A 258 -7.13 4.73 11.64
CA LYS A 258 -8.40 5.38 11.27
C LYS A 258 -9.62 4.45 11.37
N ASN A 259 -9.39 3.14 11.50
CA ASN A 259 -10.42 2.10 11.31
C ASN A 259 -10.64 1.23 12.55
N SER A 260 -10.23 1.73 13.72
CA SER A 260 -10.43 1.10 15.02
C SER A 260 -9.97 -0.35 15.12
N VAL A 261 -8.85 -0.68 14.47
CA VAL A 261 -8.32 -2.04 14.46
C VAL A 261 -7.76 -2.42 15.83
N PHE A 262 -8.15 -3.60 16.31
CA PHE A 262 -7.56 -4.23 17.50
C PHE A 262 -6.39 -5.15 17.11
N PHE A 263 -5.25 -5.02 17.77
CA PHE A 263 -4.04 -5.78 17.44
C PHE A 263 -3.74 -6.89 18.46
N ASP A 264 -3.71 -8.14 18.02
CA ASP A 264 -3.27 -9.29 18.84
C ASP A 264 -1.85 -9.70 18.43
N PHE A 265 -0.85 -9.31 19.22
CA PHE A 265 0.54 -9.71 19.01
C PHE A 265 0.80 -11.08 19.63
N VAL A 266 1.19 -12.03 18.79
CA VAL A 266 1.43 -13.43 19.16
C VAL A 266 2.88 -13.81 18.90
N HIS A 267 3.58 -14.19 19.95
CA HIS A 267 4.90 -14.78 19.86
C HIS A 267 4.80 -16.30 19.99
N ILE A 268 5.28 -17.05 19.01
CA ILE A 268 5.27 -18.51 19.03
C ILE A 268 6.67 -19.00 19.35
N ASN A 269 6.87 -19.40 20.59
CA ASN A 269 8.13 -19.91 21.12
C ASN A 269 7.87 -20.53 22.50
N ASP A 270 8.63 -21.56 22.85
CA ASP A 270 8.59 -22.20 24.16
C ASP A 270 9.53 -21.51 25.18
N ASN A 271 10.34 -20.52 24.76
CA ASN A 271 11.29 -19.80 25.61
C ASN A 271 10.68 -18.56 26.31
N GLU A 272 10.28 -18.73 27.57
CA GLU A 272 9.64 -17.68 28.37
C GLU A 272 10.53 -16.44 28.64
N LYS A 273 11.85 -16.64 28.80
CA LYS A 273 12.79 -15.52 29.04
C LYS A 273 12.92 -14.62 27.83
N GLU A 274 13.00 -15.22 26.65
CA GLU A 274 13.06 -14.52 25.37
C GLU A 274 11.76 -13.76 25.12
N PHE A 275 10.61 -14.41 25.33
CA PHE A 275 9.30 -13.76 25.23
C PHE A 275 9.20 -12.54 26.14
N LYS A 276 9.63 -12.62 27.40
CA LYS A 276 9.58 -11.49 28.33
C LYS A 276 10.35 -10.28 27.79
N LYS A 277 11.59 -10.48 27.32
CA LYS A 277 12.42 -9.41 26.75
C LYS A 277 11.78 -8.78 25.51
N LEU A 278 11.20 -9.60 24.62
CA LEU A 278 10.51 -9.11 23.42
C LEU A 278 9.24 -8.34 23.76
N LYS A 279 8.44 -8.87 24.70
CA LYS A 279 7.21 -8.25 25.17
C LYS A 279 7.46 -6.87 25.75
N ASP A 280 8.48 -6.72 26.59
CA ASP A 280 8.79 -5.44 27.24
C ASP A 280 9.15 -4.37 26.19
N LYS A 281 10.02 -4.71 25.23
CA LYS A 281 10.36 -3.81 24.11
C LYS A 281 9.17 -3.46 23.22
N LEU A 282 8.35 -4.45 22.86
CA LEU A 282 7.16 -4.23 22.04
C LEU A 282 6.19 -3.29 22.77
N TYR A 283 5.99 -3.49 24.07
CA TYR A 283 5.13 -2.63 24.88
C TYR A 283 5.62 -1.18 24.90
N GLU A 284 6.92 -0.95 25.09
CA GLU A 284 7.51 0.40 25.03
C GLU A 284 7.25 1.10 23.68
N ASN A 285 7.43 0.39 22.56
CA ASN A 285 7.17 0.93 21.23
C ASN A 285 5.67 1.22 20.99
N LEU A 286 4.79 0.34 21.46
CA LEU A 286 3.34 0.53 21.40
C LEU A 286 2.91 1.75 22.23
N MET A 287 3.46 1.93 23.43
CA MET A 287 3.16 3.10 24.27
C MET A 287 3.65 4.41 23.65
N SER A 288 4.77 4.36 22.93
CA SER A 288 5.28 5.52 22.16
C SER A 288 4.36 5.89 20.98
N SER A 289 3.58 4.93 20.48
CA SER A 289 2.64 5.09 19.35
C SER A 289 1.18 4.96 19.78
N ARG A 290 0.87 5.25 21.05
CA ARG A 290 -0.46 4.99 21.65
C ARG A 290 -1.61 5.69 20.93
N ASP A 291 -1.34 6.83 20.28
CA ASP A 291 -2.36 7.61 19.58
C ASP A 291 -2.86 6.92 18.30
N LEU A 292 -2.13 5.89 17.84
CA LEU A 292 -2.51 5.04 16.71
C LEU A 292 -3.25 3.76 17.15
N LEU A 293 -3.41 3.52 18.45
CA LEU A 293 -3.94 2.28 19.01
C LEU A 293 -5.33 2.47 19.60
N VAL A 294 -6.27 1.64 19.17
CA VAL A 294 -7.54 1.45 19.89
C VAL A 294 -7.39 0.42 21.01
N GLY A 295 -6.59 -0.61 20.79
CA GLY A 295 -6.30 -1.63 21.79
C GLY A 295 -5.40 -2.72 21.24
N PHE A 296 -4.73 -3.43 22.15
CA PHE A 296 -3.89 -4.56 21.79
C PHE A 296 -3.79 -5.60 22.90
N ASN A 297 -3.40 -6.82 22.52
CA ASN A 297 -2.89 -7.84 23.44
C ASN A 297 -1.48 -8.26 23.03
N ILE A 298 -0.69 -8.71 24.00
CA ILE A 298 0.59 -9.39 23.75
C ILE A 298 0.57 -10.74 24.45
N ARG A 299 0.77 -11.83 23.70
CA ARG A 299 0.74 -13.19 24.23
C ARG A 299 1.85 -14.06 23.65
N SER A 300 2.19 -15.09 24.40
CA SER A 300 3.01 -16.20 23.94
C SER A 300 2.12 -17.41 23.71
N MET A 301 2.45 -18.21 22.69
CA MET A 301 1.85 -19.51 22.43
C MET A 301 2.94 -20.56 22.25
N PRO A 302 2.75 -21.78 22.79
CA PRO A 302 3.70 -22.86 22.59
C PRO A 302 3.68 -23.34 21.14
N LEU A 303 4.84 -23.71 20.60
CA LEU A 303 4.94 -24.28 19.25
C LEU A 303 4.46 -25.74 19.24
N GLY A 304 4.84 -26.50 20.27
CA GLY A 304 4.53 -27.92 20.35
C GLY A 304 5.06 -28.70 19.15
N GLN A 305 4.22 -29.56 18.55
CA GLN A 305 4.56 -30.35 17.35
C GLN A 305 4.04 -29.73 16.04
N LYS A 306 3.49 -28.50 16.10
CA LYS A 306 2.90 -27.82 14.96
C LYS A 306 3.90 -26.89 14.28
N HIS A 307 3.53 -26.38 13.11
CA HIS A 307 4.27 -25.28 12.50
C HIS A 307 3.74 -23.91 12.98
N ILE A 308 4.59 -22.88 12.89
CA ILE A 308 4.25 -21.51 13.32
C ILE A 308 2.98 -21.02 12.61
N ASP A 309 2.84 -21.29 11.31
CA ASP A 309 1.68 -20.88 10.52
C ASP A 309 0.38 -21.56 10.96
N GLU A 310 0.45 -22.84 11.35
CA GLU A 310 -0.71 -23.57 11.88
C GLU A 310 -1.17 -22.97 13.21
N VAL A 311 -0.23 -22.70 14.13
CA VAL A 311 -0.54 -22.09 15.44
C VAL A 311 -1.12 -20.69 15.28
N LEU A 312 -0.56 -19.85 14.39
CA LEU A 312 -1.11 -18.52 14.11
C LEU A 312 -2.51 -18.60 13.52
N SER A 313 -2.73 -19.50 12.55
CA SER A 313 -4.02 -19.63 11.87
C SER A 313 -5.11 -20.10 12.83
N GLU A 314 -4.84 -21.15 13.62
CA GLU A 314 -5.77 -21.65 14.64
C GLU A 314 -6.10 -20.57 15.67
N TYR A 315 -5.10 -19.81 16.12
CA TYR A 315 -5.32 -18.72 17.06
C TYR A 315 -6.17 -17.60 16.44
N ALA A 316 -5.86 -17.19 15.21
CA ALA A 316 -6.61 -16.18 14.47
C ALA A 316 -8.07 -16.58 14.27
N GLU A 317 -8.35 -17.84 13.97
CA GLU A 317 -9.72 -18.37 13.91
C GLU A 317 -10.40 -18.32 15.29
N SER A 318 -9.71 -18.73 16.36
CA SER A 318 -10.27 -18.77 17.72
C SER A 318 -10.71 -17.39 18.24
N VAL A 319 -10.00 -16.32 17.83
CA VAL A 319 -10.30 -14.94 18.21
C VAL A 319 -11.08 -14.16 17.16
N LYS A 320 -11.52 -14.85 16.10
CA LYS A 320 -12.26 -14.29 14.95
C LYS A 320 -11.55 -13.09 14.33
N ALA A 321 -10.25 -13.23 14.10
CA ALA A 321 -9.46 -12.21 13.42
C ALA A 321 -9.98 -12.02 11.99
N GLY A 322 -9.91 -10.77 11.49
CA GLY A 322 -10.22 -10.45 10.10
C GLY A 322 -9.02 -10.60 9.17
N MET A 323 -7.80 -10.65 9.72
CA MET A 323 -6.55 -10.73 8.96
C MET A 323 -5.42 -11.27 9.84
N ILE A 324 -4.47 -11.95 9.21
CA ILE A 324 -3.19 -12.32 9.80
C ILE A 324 -2.09 -11.46 9.16
N VAL A 325 -1.14 -11.00 9.97
CA VAL A 325 0.08 -10.33 9.50
C VAL A 325 1.29 -11.19 9.84
N LEU A 326 2.17 -11.35 8.85
CA LEU A 326 3.49 -11.93 9.01
C LEU A 326 4.56 -10.87 8.72
N VAL A 327 5.48 -10.71 9.66
CA VAL A 327 6.69 -9.91 9.45
C VAL A 327 7.77 -10.83 8.91
N ALA A 328 8.21 -10.58 7.69
CA ALA A 328 9.31 -11.30 7.07
C ALA A 328 10.65 -10.91 7.72
N LYS A 329 11.67 -11.78 7.66
CA LYS A 329 13.00 -11.45 8.18
C LYS A 329 13.81 -10.59 7.22
N HIS A 330 14.72 -9.76 7.75
CA HIS A 330 15.65 -8.95 6.95
C HIS A 330 16.45 -9.79 5.93
N ARG A 331 16.56 -9.25 4.70
CA ARG A 331 17.23 -9.89 3.55
C ARG A 331 18.73 -10.17 3.74
N ASN A 332 19.40 -9.52 4.69
CA ASN A 332 20.85 -9.63 4.91
C ASN A 332 21.25 -10.77 5.87
N PHE A 333 20.29 -11.59 6.32
CA PHE A 333 20.53 -12.76 7.19
C PHE A 333 20.12 -14.05 6.47
N ILE A 334 20.72 -14.35 5.31
CA ILE A 334 20.56 -15.64 4.62
C ILE A 334 21.62 -16.59 5.21
N ASP A 335 21.23 -17.59 6.01
CA ASP A 335 21.16 -18.96 5.48
C ASP A 335 20.09 -19.86 6.14
N ASN A 336 19.24 -19.36 7.04
CA ASN A 336 18.28 -20.25 7.71
C ASN A 336 16.95 -20.40 6.96
N LEU A 337 16.88 -21.52 6.22
CA LEU A 337 15.75 -22.16 5.52
C LEU A 337 14.45 -22.37 6.33
N THR A 338 14.33 -21.83 7.55
CA THR A 338 13.21 -22.11 8.45
C THR A 338 12.01 -21.19 8.24
N HIS A 339 12.19 -19.89 8.00
CA HIS A 339 11.07 -18.93 7.86
C HIS A 339 10.48 -18.83 6.44
N GLN A 340 11.27 -19.14 5.40
CA GLN A 340 10.76 -19.24 4.03
C GLN A 340 9.64 -20.30 3.93
N SER A 341 9.71 -21.33 4.79
CA SER A 341 8.65 -22.33 4.92
C SER A 341 7.38 -21.80 5.59
N VAL A 342 7.49 -20.87 6.55
CA VAL A 342 6.34 -20.34 7.32
C VAL A 342 5.48 -19.43 6.45
N THR A 343 6.04 -18.42 5.78
CA THR A 343 5.25 -17.57 4.87
C THR A 343 4.63 -18.40 3.75
N LYS A 344 5.37 -19.34 3.16
CA LYS A 344 4.86 -20.22 2.12
C LYS A 344 3.73 -21.12 2.63
N LYS A 345 3.87 -21.76 3.79
CA LYS A 345 2.83 -22.63 4.36
C LYS A 345 1.62 -21.84 4.86
N ALA A 346 1.84 -20.70 5.50
CA ALA A 346 0.79 -19.77 5.91
C ALA A 346 -0.04 -19.30 4.73
N LEU A 347 0.63 -18.94 3.63
CA LEU A 347 -0.02 -18.70 2.35
C LEU A 347 -0.84 -19.95 2.00
N LEU A 348 -0.24 -21.12 1.72
CA LEU A 348 -0.94 -22.36 1.32
C LEU A 348 -2.21 -22.74 2.13
N HIS A 349 -2.28 -22.39 3.41
CA HIS A 349 -3.39 -22.76 4.29
C HIS A 349 -4.27 -21.58 4.73
N ALA A 350 -4.01 -20.36 4.26
CA ALA A 350 -4.72 -19.17 4.69
C ALA A 350 -6.23 -19.27 4.40
N THR A 351 -7.01 -19.24 5.49
CA THR A 351 -8.47 -19.09 5.47
C THR A 351 -8.90 -17.63 5.53
N LEU A 352 -8.01 -16.76 6.03
CA LEU A 352 -8.16 -15.32 6.19
C LEU A 352 -7.21 -14.56 5.25
N PRO A 353 -7.48 -13.28 4.93
CA PRO A 353 -6.51 -12.40 4.32
C PRO A 353 -5.17 -12.42 5.08
N LEU A 354 -4.08 -12.55 4.34
CA LEU A 354 -2.72 -12.61 4.89
C LEU A 354 -1.91 -11.43 4.37
N MET A 355 -1.47 -10.56 5.27
CA MET A 355 -0.56 -9.48 4.96
C MET A 355 0.88 -9.92 5.26
N VAL A 356 1.77 -9.78 4.30
CA VAL A 356 3.21 -9.96 4.47
C VAL A 356 3.86 -8.59 4.42
N ILE A 357 4.62 -8.26 5.47
CA ILE A 357 5.41 -7.02 5.54
C ILE A 357 6.88 -7.37 5.67
N HIS A 358 7.71 -6.67 4.92
CA HIS A 358 9.16 -6.75 5.02
C HIS A 358 9.69 -5.57 5.83
N PRO A 359 10.66 -5.82 6.73
CA PRO A 359 11.37 -4.77 7.43
C PRO A 359 11.96 -3.74 6.47
N VAL A 360 11.64 -2.47 6.71
CA VAL A 360 12.19 -1.35 5.92
C VAL A 360 13.64 -1.19 6.33
N LEU A 361 14.56 -1.62 5.47
CA LEU A 361 15.98 -1.35 5.66
C LEU A 361 16.17 0.17 5.65
N ASN A 362 16.70 0.74 6.73
CA ASN A 362 17.31 2.05 6.67
C ASN A 362 18.44 1.94 5.64
N THR A 363 18.23 2.45 4.43
CA THR A 363 19.33 2.81 3.56
C THR A 363 20.08 3.90 4.31
N VAL A 364 21.24 3.54 4.86
CA VAL A 364 22.23 4.51 5.32
C VAL A 364 22.58 5.32 4.07
N GLU A 365 22.17 6.58 4.04
CA GLU A 365 22.61 7.56 3.04
C GLU A 365 24.13 7.72 3.04
#